data_AF-A0AAF3J1J0-F1
#
_entry.id   AF-A0AAF3J1J0-F1
#
_cell.length_a   1.000
_cell.length_b   1.000
_cell.length_c   1.000
_cell.angle_alpha   90.00
_cell.angle_beta   90.00
_cell.angle_gamma   90.00
#
_symmetry.space_group_name_H-M   'P 1'
#
loop_
_entity.id
_entity.type
_entity.pdbx_description
1 polymer ?
#
loop_
_entity_poly.entity_id
_entity_poly.type
_entity_poly.pdbx_seq_one_letter_code
_entity_poly.pdbx_strand_id
1 'polypeptide(L)'
;MSIFSLLTGPKLYSKFNDMSWQPNMLETISDYMFQFGRGVFNTITGFYPVIICYMYNKDMINPSSLTYYVQCATLFIVIAYSTRLVGRMLDVEYRNFLVTWEKACSDRKPPDIHALKQYDFEISGGFIDFVAAPNEKLWYYEPEENERAYNILYKTVAYFCVHSFGRRIMYPGSVALLNMALSSALAENRKALITKKNGERAWIKTASGDTIDTMFLDLRKFGDRGRTLILCCEGNAGFYEVGIAGTPIQLGYSVLGWNHPGFAESTGVPLPKNVLAAADAVMQYALGPLGFSVENIVLFVKFWARALVLDATFDDVLPLATARMPAFAEDIVKCAIRNHLNLQIDKHVHRYNGAVRLIRRLNEEIIITKELGTDDERRASNRANNLLKSIIRHRHAELIHGLEPQIDVWLAMKSHQRVTLKSSDSRVQRLYVLCEYYFVDFDATHTQPLNPEYFNIPSPMLGR
;
A
#
# COMPACT_ATOMS: atom_id res chain seq x y z
N MET A 1 4.06 -34.83 10.72
CA MET A 1 3.44 -34.54 9.42
C MET A 1 2.14 -35.31 9.25
N SER A 2 1.01 -34.63 9.37
CA SER A 2 -0.33 -35.20 9.18
C SER A 2 -0.83 -34.98 7.75
N ILE A 3 -1.83 -35.76 7.30
CA ILE A 3 -2.54 -35.52 6.02
C ILE A 3 -3.17 -34.12 6.00
N PHE A 4 -3.72 -33.70 7.15
CA PHE A 4 -4.30 -32.37 7.29
C PHE A 4 -3.26 -31.28 7.01
N SER A 5 -2.04 -31.42 7.52
CA SER A 5 -0.94 -30.47 7.29
C SER A 5 -0.50 -30.41 5.83
N LEU A 6 -0.56 -31.50 5.09
CA LEU A 6 -0.27 -31.49 3.65
C LEU A 6 -1.35 -30.73 2.87
N LEU A 7 -2.62 -30.86 3.27
CA LEU A 7 -3.73 -30.13 2.64
C LEU A 7 -3.70 -28.63 2.96
N THR A 8 -3.51 -28.28 4.23
CA THR A 8 -3.70 -26.91 4.74
C THR A 8 -2.40 -26.14 4.94
N GLY A 9 -1.25 -26.82 4.86
CA GLY A 9 0.05 -26.19 5.03
C GLY A 9 0.28 -25.05 4.01
N PRO A 10 1.09 -24.05 4.38
CA PRO A 10 1.39 -22.93 3.49
C PRO A 10 1.97 -23.41 2.17
N LYS A 11 1.72 -22.66 1.10
CA LYS A 11 2.43 -22.86 -0.17
C LYS A 11 3.91 -22.50 0.00
N LEU A 12 4.78 -23.36 -0.51
CA LEU A 12 6.21 -23.07 -0.64
C LEU A 12 6.47 -22.41 -1.99
N TYR A 13 7.11 -21.24 -1.98
CA TYR A 13 7.48 -20.50 -3.19
C TYR A 13 8.88 -20.86 -3.66
N SER A 14 9.85 -20.87 -2.74
CA SER A 14 11.23 -21.24 -3.06
C SER A 14 12.04 -21.51 -1.79
N LYS A 15 13.25 -22.04 -1.97
CA LYS A 15 14.29 -22.09 -0.94
C LYS A 15 15.38 -21.10 -1.33
N PHE A 16 15.76 -20.19 -0.44
CA PHE A 16 16.70 -19.13 -0.81
C PHE A 16 18.11 -19.65 -1.14
N ASN A 17 18.51 -20.77 -0.53
CA ASN A 17 19.81 -21.40 -0.75
C ASN A 17 19.83 -22.39 -1.93
N ASP A 18 18.66 -22.79 -2.44
CA ASP A 18 18.55 -23.72 -3.57
C ASP A 18 17.55 -23.19 -4.59
N MET A 19 18.10 -22.62 -5.65
CA MET A 19 17.34 -21.96 -6.70
C MET A 19 16.72 -22.93 -7.70
N SER A 20 17.06 -24.22 -7.62
CA SER A 20 16.67 -25.24 -8.60
C SER A 20 15.28 -25.84 -8.32
N TRP A 21 14.81 -25.80 -7.08
CA TRP A 21 13.51 -26.35 -6.73
C TRP A 21 12.38 -25.57 -7.40
N GLN A 22 11.42 -26.30 -7.95
CA GLN A 22 10.18 -25.80 -8.52
C GLN A 22 9.05 -26.75 -8.09
N PRO A 23 7.82 -26.22 -7.89
CA PRO A 23 6.67 -27.06 -7.59
C PRO A 23 6.42 -28.04 -8.73
N ASN A 24 6.04 -29.26 -8.38
CA ASN A 24 5.65 -30.24 -9.39
C ASN A 24 4.35 -29.84 -10.10
N MET A 25 4.04 -30.55 -11.18
CA MET A 25 2.86 -30.27 -12.02
C MET A 25 1.53 -30.35 -11.24
N LEU A 26 1.39 -31.27 -10.29
CA LEU A 26 0.14 -31.42 -9.53
C LEU A 26 -0.07 -30.26 -8.55
N GLU A 27 0.97 -29.83 -7.83
CA GLU A 27 0.91 -28.63 -6.98
C GLU A 27 0.62 -27.40 -7.83
N THR A 28 1.27 -27.29 -9.00
CA THR A 28 1.07 -26.18 -9.95
C THR A 28 -0.37 -26.11 -10.46
N ILE A 29 -0.97 -27.24 -10.86
CA ILE A 29 -2.38 -27.31 -11.28
C ILE A 29 -3.29 -26.88 -10.12
N SER A 30 -3.05 -27.42 -8.91
CA SER A 30 -3.85 -27.07 -7.74
C SER A 30 -3.78 -25.56 -7.44
N ASP A 31 -2.60 -24.96 -7.55
CA ASP A 31 -2.39 -23.55 -7.30
C ASP A 31 -3.11 -22.67 -8.33
N TYR A 32 -3.09 -23.04 -9.60
CA TYR A 32 -3.90 -22.35 -10.62
C TYR A 32 -5.39 -22.46 -10.32
N MET A 33 -5.87 -23.61 -9.85
CA MET A 33 -7.26 -23.77 -9.43
C MET A 33 -7.60 -22.85 -8.24
N PHE A 34 -6.77 -22.80 -7.20
CA PHE A 34 -7.00 -21.91 -6.07
C PHE A 34 -6.94 -20.43 -6.47
N GLN A 35 -6.01 -20.03 -7.34
CA GLN A 35 -5.94 -18.67 -7.86
C GLN A 35 -7.18 -18.32 -8.69
N PHE A 36 -7.61 -19.22 -9.58
CA PHE A 36 -8.83 -19.04 -10.37
C PHE A 36 -10.07 -18.92 -9.46
N GLY A 37 -10.22 -19.80 -8.47
CA GLY A 37 -11.31 -19.74 -7.50
C GLY A 37 -11.32 -18.43 -6.70
N ARG A 38 -10.16 -17.96 -6.23
CA ARG A 38 -10.00 -16.65 -5.60
C ARG A 38 -10.39 -15.51 -6.55
N GLY A 39 -10.02 -15.61 -7.83
CA GLY A 39 -10.41 -14.66 -8.88
C GLY A 39 -11.92 -14.60 -9.08
N VAL A 40 -12.58 -15.76 -9.26
CA VAL A 40 -14.03 -15.88 -9.40
C VAL A 40 -14.74 -15.29 -8.18
N PHE A 41 -14.31 -15.64 -6.96
CA PHE A 41 -14.89 -15.09 -5.73
C PHE A 41 -14.74 -13.57 -5.66
N ASN A 42 -13.58 -13.03 -6.04
CA ASN A 42 -13.35 -11.58 -6.09
C ASN A 42 -14.22 -10.87 -7.13
N THR A 43 -14.44 -11.49 -8.29
CA THR A 43 -15.35 -10.97 -9.32
C THR A 43 -16.80 -11.01 -8.85
N ILE A 44 -17.24 -12.14 -8.26
CA ILE A 44 -18.59 -12.27 -7.71
C ILE A 44 -18.82 -11.20 -6.64
N THR A 45 -17.93 -11.08 -5.67
CA THR A 45 -18.05 -10.06 -4.61
C THR A 45 -17.92 -8.62 -5.14
N GLY A 46 -17.16 -8.41 -6.22
CA GLY A 46 -16.99 -7.09 -6.83
C GLY A 46 -18.19 -6.63 -7.66
N PHE A 47 -18.92 -7.57 -8.27
CA PHE A 47 -20.01 -7.30 -9.21
C PHE A 47 -21.33 -7.96 -8.80
N TYR A 48 -21.48 -8.38 -7.54
CA TYR A 48 -22.65 -9.14 -7.09
C TYR A 48 -23.99 -8.45 -7.41
N PRO A 49 -24.18 -7.10 -7.36
CA PRO A 49 -25.46 -6.52 -7.69
C PRO A 49 -25.83 -6.75 -9.16
N VAL A 50 -24.85 -6.60 -10.06
CA VAL A 50 -25.02 -6.81 -11.50
C VAL A 50 -25.22 -8.29 -11.80
N ILE A 51 -24.43 -9.16 -11.17
CA ILE A 51 -24.51 -10.61 -11.34
C ILE A 51 -25.87 -11.15 -10.87
N ILE A 52 -26.36 -10.71 -9.70
CA ILE A 52 -27.67 -11.12 -9.17
C ILE A 52 -28.79 -10.67 -10.12
N CYS A 53 -28.79 -9.41 -10.57
CA CYS A 53 -29.78 -8.93 -11.53
C CYS A 53 -29.74 -9.73 -12.84
N TYR A 54 -28.56 -10.03 -13.37
CA TYR A 54 -28.40 -10.85 -14.56
C TYR A 54 -28.92 -12.27 -14.35
N MET A 55 -28.54 -12.93 -13.25
CA MET A 55 -28.97 -14.28 -12.91
C MET A 55 -30.48 -14.36 -12.70
N TYR A 56 -31.08 -13.33 -12.08
CA TYR A 56 -32.52 -13.23 -11.91
C TYR A 56 -33.24 -13.11 -13.26
N ASN A 57 -32.78 -12.20 -14.13
CA ASN A 57 -33.37 -11.98 -15.46
C ASN A 57 -33.23 -13.17 -16.41
N LYS A 58 -32.36 -14.13 -16.10
CA LYS A 58 -32.10 -15.34 -16.89
C LYS A 58 -32.66 -16.60 -16.23
N ASP A 59 -33.48 -16.46 -15.19
CA ASP A 59 -34.05 -17.56 -14.42
C ASP A 59 -32.99 -18.55 -13.88
N MET A 60 -31.77 -18.06 -13.64
CA MET A 60 -30.63 -18.86 -13.13
C MET A 60 -30.67 -19.07 -11.61
N ILE A 61 -31.63 -18.43 -10.92
CA ILE A 61 -31.85 -18.52 -9.47
C ILE A 61 -33.07 -19.42 -9.23
N ASN A 62 -32.88 -20.72 -9.38
CA ASN A 62 -33.88 -21.75 -9.08
C ASN A 62 -33.21 -22.96 -8.39
N PRO A 63 -33.97 -23.84 -7.71
CA PRO A 63 -33.40 -24.96 -6.95
C PRO A 63 -32.52 -25.91 -7.77
N SER A 64 -32.87 -26.17 -9.04
CA SER A 64 -32.11 -27.04 -9.94
C SER A 64 -30.77 -26.42 -10.32
N SER A 65 -30.76 -25.14 -10.71
CA SER A 65 -29.53 -24.39 -11.00
C SER A 65 -28.63 -24.26 -9.78
N LEU A 66 -29.19 -24.00 -8.59
CA LEU A 66 -28.42 -23.94 -7.35
C LEU A 66 -27.75 -25.28 -7.03
N THR A 67 -28.47 -26.39 -7.19
CA THR A 67 -27.94 -27.75 -7.00
C THR A 67 -26.77 -28.00 -7.95
N TYR A 68 -26.92 -27.61 -9.23
CA TYR A 68 -25.86 -27.72 -10.22
C TYR A 68 -24.62 -26.89 -9.85
N TYR A 69 -24.77 -25.64 -9.43
CA TYR A 69 -23.63 -24.81 -9.00
C TYR A 69 -22.90 -25.41 -7.80
N VAL A 70 -23.63 -25.94 -6.81
CA VAL A 70 -23.05 -26.63 -5.65
C VAL A 70 -22.29 -27.87 -6.08
N GLN A 71 -22.83 -28.68 -6.99
CA GLN A 71 -22.13 -29.86 -7.53
C GLN A 71 -20.84 -29.47 -8.25
N CYS A 72 -20.87 -28.48 -9.14
CA CYS A 72 -19.68 -27.99 -9.84
C CYS A 72 -18.64 -27.43 -8.87
N ALA A 73 -19.05 -26.62 -7.89
CA ALA A 73 -18.15 -26.08 -6.88
C ALA A 73 -17.53 -27.19 -6.00
N THR A 74 -18.32 -28.19 -5.60
CA THR A 74 -17.85 -29.33 -4.82
C THR A 74 -16.83 -30.14 -5.59
N LEU A 75 -17.12 -30.48 -6.86
CA LEU A 75 -16.19 -31.20 -7.71
C LEU A 75 -14.88 -30.43 -7.91
N PHE A 76 -14.98 -29.12 -8.16
CA PHE A 76 -13.82 -28.24 -8.30
C PHE A 76 -12.94 -28.25 -7.05
N ILE A 77 -13.55 -28.11 -5.87
CA ILE A 77 -12.84 -28.14 -4.57
C ILE A 77 -12.19 -29.50 -4.33
N VAL A 78 -12.91 -30.60 -4.56
CA VAL A 78 -12.39 -31.97 -4.38
C VAL A 78 -11.18 -32.20 -5.28
N ILE A 79 -11.25 -31.81 -6.55
CA ILE A 79 -10.12 -31.95 -7.48
C ILE A 79 -8.94 -31.08 -7.03
N ALA A 80 -9.17 -29.82 -6.67
CA ALA A 80 -8.12 -28.90 -6.24
C ALA A 80 -7.36 -29.41 -4.99
N TYR A 81 -8.09 -29.88 -3.97
CA TYR A 81 -7.46 -30.42 -2.77
C TYR A 81 -6.82 -31.79 -3.01
N SER A 82 -7.38 -32.64 -3.87
CA SER A 82 -6.80 -33.95 -4.19
C SER A 82 -5.47 -33.81 -4.93
N THR A 83 -5.40 -32.92 -5.93
CA THR A 83 -4.15 -32.65 -6.66
C THR A 83 -3.10 -32.00 -5.76
N ARG A 84 -3.50 -31.06 -4.88
CA ARG A 84 -2.61 -30.49 -3.85
C ARG A 84 -2.04 -31.54 -2.91
N LEU A 85 -2.90 -32.41 -2.37
CA LEU A 85 -2.47 -33.48 -1.46
C LEU A 85 -1.46 -34.41 -2.13
N VAL A 86 -1.79 -34.95 -3.30
CA VAL A 86 -0.90 -35.88 -4.01
C VAL A 86 0.39 -35.16 -4.44
N GLY A 87 0.29 -33.94 -4.96
CA GLY A 87 1.44 -33.12 -5.34
C GLY A 87 2.42 -32.91 -4.20
N ARG A 88 1.92 -32.52 -3.02
CA ARG A 88 2.76 -32.30 -1.82
C ARG A 88 3.26 -33.59 -1.19
N MET A 89 2.49 -34.67 -1.30
CA MET A 89 2.94 -36.00 -0.88
C MET A 89 4.12 -36.49 -1.70
N LEU A 90 4.20 -36.16 -2.99
CA LEU A 90 5.30 -36.57 -3.86
C LEU A 90 6.52 -35.64 -3.80
N ASP A 91 6.36 -34.44 -3.26
CA ASP A 91 7.42 -33.43 -3.20
C ASP A 91 8.27 -33.58 -1.92
N VAL A 92 9.52 -34.04 -2.09
CA VAL A 92 10.45 -34.24 -0.98
C VAL A 92 10.77 -32.93 -0.25
N GLU A 93 11.04 -31.86 -1.00
CA GLU A 93 11.46 -30.59 -0.41
C GLU A 93 10.29 -29.90 0.28
N TYR A 94 9.09 -29.95 -0.30
CA TYR A 94 7.89 -29.46 0.37
C TYR A 94 7.66 -30.14 1.71
N ARG A 95 7.84 -31.46 1.80
CA ARG A 95 7.69 -32.20 3.07
C ARG A 95 8.75 -31.79 4.09
N ASN A 96 10.00 -31.57 3.66
CA ASN A 96 11.06 -31.08 4.54
C ASN A 96 10.73 -29.67 5.09
N PHE A 97 10.27 -28.79 4.20
CA PHE A 97 9.75 -27.49 4.56
C PHE A 97 8.60 -27.61 5.57
N LEU A 98 7.60 -28.47 5.30
CA LEU A 98 6.42 -28.61 6.14
C LEU A 98 6.79 -29.08 7.56
N VAL A 99 7.72 -30.03 7.69
CA VAL A 99 8.24 -30.46 9.01
C VAL A 99 8.94 -29.31 9.72
N THR A 100 9.75 -28.53 9.00
CA THR A 100 10.44 -27.35 9.56
C THR A 100 9.44 -26.29 10.02
N TRP A 101 8.40 -26.03 9.21
CA TRP A 101 7.32 -25.10 9.52
C TRP A 101 6.49 -25.56 10.73
N GLU A 102 6.05 -26.83 10.77
CA GLU A 102 5.33 -27.40 11.92
C GLU A 102 6.13 -27.22 13.21
N LYS A 103 7.43 -27.55 13.16
CA LYS A 103 8.34 -27.44 14.30
C LYS A 103 8.54 -25.99 14.74
N ALA A 104 8.80 -25.08 13.81
CA ALA A 104 8.99 -23.67 14.11
C ALA A 104 7.72 -23.00 14.67
N CYS A 105 6.54 -23.38 14.17
CA CYS A 105 5.25 -22.91 14.69
C CYS A 105 4.97 -23.41 16.11
N SER A 106 5.35 -24.65 16.43
CA SER A 106 5.18 -25.27 17.74
C SER A 106 6.17 -24.76 18.78
N ASP A 107 7.47 -24.91 18.51
CA ASP A 107 8.53 -24.70 19.49
C ASP A 107 8.96 -23.24 19.61
N ARG A 108 8.82 -22.46 18.52
CA ARG A 108 9.24 -21.04 18.42
C ARG A 108 10.68 -20.78 18.88
N LYS A 109 11.55 -21.79 18.82
CA LYS A 109 12.97 -21.66 19.19
C LYS A 109 13.76 -20.94 18.08
N PRO A 110 14.75 -20.09 18.42
CA PRO A 110 15.52 -19.35 17.41
C PRO A 110 16.15 -20.20 16.29
N PRO A 111 16.73 -21.41 16.55
CA PRO A 111 17.27 -22.25 15.48
C PRO A 111 16.21 -22.76 14.51
N ASP A 112 15.02 -23.11 14.99
CA ASP A 112 13.93 -23.61 14.16
C ASP A 112 13.32 -22.49 13.32
N ILE A 113 13.20 -21.28 13.89
CA ILE A 113 12.79 -20.08 13.15
C ILE A 113 13.82 -19.76 12.07
N HIS A 114 15.11 -19.77 12.40
CA HIS A 114 16.17 -19.51 11.43
C HIS A 114 16.16 -20.54 10.29
N ALA A 115 15.92 -21.81 10.58
CA ALA A 115 15.75 -22.85 9.56
C ALA A 115 14.52 -22.58 8.67
N LEU A 116 13.39 -22.18 9.26
CA LEU A 116 12.19 -21.82 8.51
C LEU A 116 12.41 -20.60 7.61
N LYS A 117 13.17 -19.60 8.05
CA LYS A 117 13.49 -18.39 7.28
C LYS A 117 14.40 -18.62 6.06
N GLN A 118 14.90 -19.85 5.87
CA GLN A 118 15.56 -20.25 4.62
C GLN A 118 14.56 -20.52 3.47
N TYR A 119 13.27 -20.58 3.79
CA TYR A 119 12.18 -20.82 2.84
C TYR A 119 11.38 -19.54 2.59
N ASP A 120 10.96 -19.35 1.34
CA ASP A 120 9.94 -18.38 0.95
C ASP A 120 8.58 -19.09 0.88
N PHE A 121 7.59 -18.64 1.64
CA PHE A 121 6.29 -19.30 1.70
C PHE A 121 5.12 -18.35 1.94
N GLU A 122 3.90 -18.87 1.76
CA GLU A 122 2.65 -18.12 1.84
C GLU A 122 2.36 -17.65 3.27
N ILE A 123 1.93 -16.39 3.42
CA ILE A 123 1.60 -15.78 4.72
C ILE A 123 0.52 -16.55 5.50
N SER A 124 -0.35 -17.24 4.76
CA SER A 124 -1.54 -17.93 5.29
C SER A 124 -1.16 -19.09 6.21
N GLY A 125 0.12 -19.50 6.22
CA GLY A 125 0.69 -20.47 7.15
C GLY A 125 0.74 -20.02 8.60
N GLY A 126 0.18 -18.86 8.98
CA GLY A 126 -0.05 -18.51 10.39
C GLY A 126 1.19 -18.29 11.25
N PHE A 127 2.39 -18.30 10.66
CA PHE A 127 3.61 -17.90 11.34
C PHE A 127 3.64 -16.37 11.42
N ILE A 128 3.75 -15.84 12.62
CA ILE A 128 3.72 -14.39 12.88
C ILE A 128 4.99 -14.03 13.62
N ASP A 129 5.78 -13.11 13.06
CA ASP A 129 7.05 -12.65 13.64
C ASP A 129 6.81 -11.61 14.74
N PHE A 130 5.77 -10.80 14.59
CA PHE A 130 5.43 -9.75 15.53
C PHE A 130 3.92 -9.50 15.59
N VAL A 131 3.41 -9.25 16.80
CA VAL A 131 2.01 -8.89 17.03
C VAL A 131 1.98 -7.50 17.63
N ALA A 132 1.38 -6.56 16.90
CA ALA A 132 1.22 -5.19 17.38
C ALA A 132 0.23 -5.12 18.53
N ALA A 133 0.56 -4.31 19.53
CA ALA A 133 -0.36 -3.99 20.61
C ALA A 133 -1.45 -3.03 20.12
N PRO A 134 -2.68 -3.12 20.64
CA PRO A 134 -3.70 -2.10 20.40
C PRO A 134 -3.20 -0.71 20.79
N ASN A 135 -3.38 0.26 19.91
CA ASN A 135 -3.02 1.65 20.15
C ASN A 135 -4.27 2.51 20.27
N GLU A 136 -4.69 2.82 21.50
CA GLU A 136 -5.86 3.67 21.77
C GLU A 136 -5.67 5.12 21.30
N LYS A 137 -4.42 5.57 21.14
CA LYS A 137 -4.08 6.91 20.66
C LYS A 137 -4.08 6.99 19.13
N LEU A 138 -4.35 5.88 18.44
CA LEU A 138 -4.38 5.83 16.99
C LEU A 138 -5.52 6.69 16.47
N TRP A 139 -5.16 7.83 15.86
CA TRP A 139 -6.14 8.79 15.41
C TRP A 139 -6.46 8.62 13.92
N TYR A 140 -7.75 8.49 13.63
CA TYR A 140 -8.31 8.55 12.30
C TYR A 140 -9.07 9.86 12.11
N TYR A 141 -8.87 10.55 10.98
CA TYR A 141 -9.63 11.75 10.68
C TYR A 141 -11.07 11.37 10.35
N GLU A 142 -11.98 11.72 11.25
CA GLU A 142 -13.40 11.66 10.98
C GLU A 142 -13.85 12.94 10.28
N PRO A 143 -14.54 12.85 9.13
CA PRO A 143 -15.05 14.03 8.45
C PRO A 143 -16.07 14.79 9.32
N GLU A 144 -16.27 16.07 9.03
CA GLU A 144 -17.24 16.88 9.77
C GLU A 144 -18.68 16.32 9.62
N GLU A 145 -19.58 16.65 10.55
CA GLU A 145 -20.95 16.10 10.54
C GLU A 145 -21.71 16.47 9.26
N ASN A 146 -21.55 17.71 8.79
CA ASN A 146 -22.09 18.20 7.52
C ASN A 146 -21.58 17.38 6.31
N GLU A 147 -20.31 16.98 6.28
CA GLU A 147 -19.73 16.15 5.22
C GLU A 147 -20.25 14.70 5.26
N ARG A 148 -20.81 14.27 6.40
CA ARG A 148 -21.43 12.94 6.59
C ARG A 148 -22.96 12.96 6.54
N ALA A 149 -23.56 14.15 6.42
CA ALA A 149 -25.00 14.38 6.49
C ALA A 149 -25.72 13.98 5.19
N TYR A 150 -25.81 12.68 4.96
CA TYR A 150 -26.61 12.08 3.89
C TYR A 150 -27.77 11.28 4.47
N ASN A 151 -28.90 11.23 3.74
CA ASN A 151 -30.01 10.38 4.12
C ASN A 151 -29.63 8.88 4.03
N ILE A 152 -30.43 8.03 4.66
CA ILE A 152 -30.15 6.59 4.76
C ILE A 152 -30.07 5.89 3.40
N LEU A 153 -30.82 6.37 2.40
CA LEU A 153 -30.80 5.81 1.05
C LEU A 153 -29.44 6.03 0.39
N TYR A 154 -28.92 7.25 0.39
CA TYR A 154 -27.59 7.55 -0.14
C TYR A 154 -26.50 6.77 0.59
N LYS A 155 -26.56 6.69 1.93
CA LYS A 155 -25.61 5.90 2.73
C LYS A 155 -25.63 4.42 2.36
N THR A 156 -26.82 3.86 2.13
CA THR A 156 -26.98 2.45 1.74
C THR A 156 -26.41 2.18 0.36
N VAL A 157 -26.73 3.03 -0.62
CA VAL A 157 -26.20 2.91 -1.98
C VAL A 157 -24.68 3.07 -1.98
N ALA A 158 -24.17 4.09 -1.28
CA ALA A 158 -22.74 4.35 -1.13
C ALA A 158 -22.00 3.17 -0.49
N TYR A 159 -22.55 2.57 0.56
CA TYR A 159 -22.01 1.36 1.18
C TYR A 159 -21.86 0.24 0.14
N PHE A 160 -22.91 -0.06 -0.61
CA PHE A 160 -22.84 -1.09 -1.63
C PHE A 160 -21.83 -0.76 -2.73
N CYS A 161 -21.78 0.48 -3.22
CA CYS A 161 -20.77 0.91 -4.20
C CYS A 161 -19.35 0.70 -3.68
N VAL A 162 -19.06 1.08 -2.43
CA VAL A 162 -17.72 0.95 -1.82
C VAL A 162 -17.32 -0.52 -1.69
N HIS A 163 -18.22 -1.35 -1.17
CA HIS A 163 -17.92 -2.76 -0.89
C HIS A 163 -17.95 -3.67 -2.14
N SER A 164 -18.59 -3.22 -3.23
CA SER A 164 -18.56 -3.86 -4.54
C SER A 164 -17.35 -3.42 -5.37
N PHE A 165 -17.34 -2.22 -5.95
CA PHE A 165 -16.28 -1.81 -6.89
C PHE A 165 -15.44 -0.62 -6.40
N GLY A 166 -15.98 0.29 -5.59
CA GLY A 166 -15.34 1.56 -5.23
C GLY A 166 -13.97 1.38 -4.57
N ARG A 167 -13.85 0.47 -3.60
CA ARG A 167 -12.55 0.15 -2.98
C ARG A 167 -11.56 -0.46 -3.98
N ARG A 168 -12.02 -1.29 -4.90
CA ARG A 168 -11.19 -1.98 -5.90
C ARG A 168 -10.62 -1.00 -6.94
N ILE A 169 -11.40 0.01 -7.31
CA ILE A 169 -10.93 1.12 -8.17
C ILE A 169 -9.93 2.00 -7.40
N MET A 170 -10.19 2.28 -6.13
CA MET A 170 -9.28 3.11 -5.32
C MET A 170 -7.95 2.41 -5.03
N TYR A 171 -7.96 1.08 -4.85
CA TYR A 171 -6.79 0.25 -4.55
C TYR A 171 -6.70 -0.94 -5.51
N PRO A 172 -6.35 -0.73 -6.79
CA PRO A 172 -6.25 -1.81 -7.77
C PRO A 172 -5.22 -2.88 -7.38
N GLY A 173 -4.18 -2.53 -6.63
CA GLY A 173 -3.18 -3.49 -6.12
C GLY A 173 -3.76 -4.54 -5.17
N SER A 174 -4.95 -4.31 -4.60
CA SER A 174 -5.68 -5.31 -3.79
C SER A 174 -6.53 -6.28 -4.60
N VAL A 175 -6.66 -6.07 -5.91
CA VAL A 175 -7.51 -6.89 -6.77
C VAL A 175 -6.78 -8.18 -7.13
N ALA A 176 -7.43 -9.32 -6.90
CA ALA A 176 -6.84 -10.64 -7.13
C ALA A 176 -6.29 -10.85 -8.54
N LEU A 177 -6.92 -10.27 -9.57
CA LEU A 177 -6.44 -10.38 -10.95
C LEU A 177 -5.09 -9.67 -11.13
N LEU A 178 -4.92 -8.47 -10.58
CA LEU A 178 -3.65 -7.74 -10.67
C LEU A 178 -2.57 -8.44 -9.83
N ASN A 179 -2.92 -8.89 -8.62
CA ASN A 179 -2.03 -9.72 -7.78
C ASN A 179 -1.58 -10.99 -8.53
N MET A 180 -2.49 -11.67 -9.24
CA MET A 180 -2.17 -12.84 -10.04
C MET A 180 -1.23 -12.48 -11.20
N ALA A 181 -1.54 -11.42 -11.95
CA ALA A 181 -0.72 -10.97 -13.08
C ALA A 181 0.72 -10.61 -12.68
N LEU A 182 0.90 -10.06 -11.48
CA LEU A 182 2.21 -9.64 -10.97
C LEU A 182 2.90 -10.69 -10.09
N SER A 183 2.20 -11.77 -9.69
CA SER A 183 2.68 -12.75 -8.70
C SER A 183 4.09 -13.28 -8.96
N SER A 184 4.41 -13.62 -10.22
CA SER A 184 5.75 -14.10 -10.62
C SER A 184 6.83 -13.03 -10.40
N ALA A 185 6.58 -11.81 -10.87
CA ALA A 185 7.51 -10.70 -10.71
C ALA A 185 7.70 -10.31 -9.24
N LEU A 186 6.64 -10.35 -8.43
CA LEU A 186 6.73 -10.09 -6.99
C LEU A 186 7.57 -11.16 -6.28
N ALA A 187 7.35 -12.44 -6.57
CA ALA A 187 8.13 -13.53 -6.00
C ALA A 187 9.61 -13.43 -6.39
N GLU A 188 9.92 -13.15 -7.66
CA GLU A 188 11.29 -12.99 -8.12
C GLU A 188 12.02 -11.81 -7.46
N ASN A 189 11.35 -10.66 -7.34
CA ASN A 189 11.93 -9.49 -6.70
C ASN A 189 12.12 -9.67 -5.20
N ARG A 190 11.15 -10.29 -4.50
CA ARG A 190 11.31 -10.66 -3.09
C ARG A 190 12.52 -11.57 -2.90
N LYS A 191 12.66 -12.58 -3.75
CA LYS A 191 13.82 -13.49 -3.76
C LYS A 191 15.12 -12.74 -3.98
N ALA A 192 15.15 -11.76 -4.88
CA ALA A 192 16.33 -10.93 -5.12
C ALA A 192 16.68 -10.04 -3.92
N LEU A 193 15.69 -9.48 -3.21
CA LEU A 193 15.92 -8.70 -1.99
C LEU A 193 16.59 -9.55 -0.91
N ILE A 194 16.14 -10.79 -0.70
CA ILE A 194 16.70 -11.68 0.30
C ILE A 194 18.10 -12.16 -0.12
N THR A 195 18.22 -12.75 -1.31
CA THR A 195 19.46 -13.42 -1.75
C THR A 195 20.57 -12.45 -2.13
N LYS A 196 20.25 -11.31 -2.77
CA LYS A 196 21.26 -10.36 -3.29
C LYS A 196 21.51 -9.18 -2.36
N LYS A 197 20.56 -8.86 -1.47
CA LYS A 197 20.65 -7.69 -0.59
C LYS A 197 20.53 -8.02 0.89
N ASN A 198 20.56 -9.32 1.24
CA ASN A 198 20.45 -9.80 2.62
C ASN A 198 19.21 -9.25 3.34
N GLY A 199 18.08 -9.21 2.61
CA GLY A 199 16.79 -8.84 3.16
C GLY A 199 16.23 -9.92 4.08
N GLU A 200 15.50 -9.49 5.09
CA GLU A 200 14.84 -10.33 6.09
C GLU A 200 13.32 -10.12 6.00
N ARG A 201 12.59 -11.15 5.57
CA ARG A 201 11.13 -11.12 5.46
C ARG A 201 10.48 -11.38 6.82
N ALA A 202 9.50 -10.56 7.19
CA ALA A 202 8.73 -10.72 8.42
C ALA A 202 7.23 -10.51 8.20
N TRP A 203 6.43 -11.21 9.01
CA TRP A 203 4.98 -11.07 9.06
C TRP A 203 4.53 -10.41 10.35
N ILE A 204 3.87 -9.28 10.19
CA ILE A 204 3.44 -8.43 11.28
C ILE A 204 1.93 -8.50 11.37
N LYS A 205 1.40 -8.99 12.50
CA LYS A 205 -0.03 -8.98 12.78
C LYS A 205 -0.43 -7.63 13.38
N THR A 206 -1.39 -6.96 12.77
CA THR A 206 -1.93 -5.70 13.25
C THR A 206 -2.90 -5.91 14.43
N ALA A 207 -3.18 -4.85 15.18
CA ALA A 207 -4.22 -4.86 16.20
C ALA A 207 -5.64 -5.11 15.63
N SER A 208 -5.85 -4.83 14.33
CA SER A 208 -7.11 -5.15 13.62
C SER A 208 -7.21 -6.61 13.16
N GLY A 209 -6.14 -7.40 13.32
CA GLY A 209 -6.08 -8.82 12.95
C GLY A 209 -5.56 -9.10 11.54
N ASP A 210 -5.29 -8.06 10.74
CA ASP A 210 -4.64 -8.20 9.43
C ASP A 210 -3.18 -8.64 9.62
N THR A 211 -2.61 -9.32 8.64
CA THR A 211 -1.20 -9.71 8.64
C THR A 211 -0.50 -9.07 7.46
N ILE A 212 0.55 -8.32 7.75
CA ILE A 212 1.27 -7.47 6.80
C ILE A 212 2.59 -8.14 6.44
N ASP A 213 2.80 -8.30 5.15
CA ASP A 213 4.05 -8.78 4.57
C ASP A 213 5.07 -7.66 4.51
N THR A 214 6.24 -7.90 5.07
CA THR A 214 7.32 -6.91 5.15
C THR A 214 8.67 -7.47 4.79
N MET A 215 9.55 -6.59 4.35
CA MET A 215 10.94 -6.87 4.02
C MET A 215 11.86 -5.83 4.67
N PHE A 216 12.70 -6.29 5.58
CA PHE A 216 13.70 -5.46 6.23
C PHE A 216 15.08 -5.62 5.59
N LEU A 217 15.79 -4.52 5.34
CA LEU A 217 17.18 -4.51 4.94
C LEU A 217 17.97 -3.71 5.96
N ASP A 218 18.80 -4.39 6.75
CA ASP A 218 19.65 -3.75 7.76
C ASP A 218 20.98 -3.30 7.15
N LEU A 219 21.10 -1.98 6.93
CA LEU A 219 22.32 -1.38 6.40
C LEU A 219 23.19 -0.73 7.48
N ARG A 220 22.87 -0.87 8.78
CA ARG A 220 23.62 -0.24 9.88
C ARG A 220 25.11 -0.60 9.90
N LYS A 221 25.47 -1.78 9.39
CA LYS A 221 26.86 -2.26 9.31
C LYS A 221 27.63 -1.72 8.10
N PHE A 222 26.96 -1.09 7.13
CA PHE A 222 27.54 -0.70 5.83
C PHE A 222 27.76 0.81 5.69
N GLY A 223 27.37 1.61 6.69
CA GLY A 223 27.64 3.04 6.72
C GLY A 223 26.72 3.80 7.68
N ASP A 224 27.04 5.07 7.92
CA ASP A 224 26.29 5.91 8.87
C ASP A 224 24.82 6.12 8.46
N ARG A 225 24.54 6.17 7.16
CA ARG A 225 23.17 6.27 6.63
C ARG A 225 22.30 5.08 7.03
N GLY A 226 22.89 3.90 7.23
CA GLY A 226 22.19 2.70 7.67
C GLY A 226 21.55 2.85 9.05
N ARG A 227 21.99 3.80 9.89
CA ARG A 227 21.33 4.10 11.17
C ARG A 227 19.95 4.74 11.00
N THR A 228 19.67 5.34 9.84
CA THR A 228 18.34 5.85 9.51
C THR A 228 17.55 4.77 8.79
N LEU A 229 16.34 4.50 9.28
CA LEU A 229 15.37 3.60 8.67
C LEU A 229 14.37 4.37 7.81
N ILE A 230 14.21 3.95 6.56
CA ILE A 230 13.12 4.41 5.70
C ILE A 230 12.02 3.37 5.71
N LEU A 231 10.84 3.73 6.22
CA LEU A 231 9.66 2.89 6.03
C LEU A 231 9.07 3.20 4.66
N CYS A 232 9.03 2.18 3.81
CA CYS A 232 8.58 2.29 2.44
C CYS A 232 7.20 1.65 2.29
N CYS A 233 6.20 2.49 2.00
CA CYS A 233 4.88 2.06 1.58
C CYS A 233 4.61 2.55 0.16
N GLU A 234 4.11 1.69 -0.70
CA GLU A 234 3.79 2.07 -2.08
C GLU A 234 2.46 2.80 -2.21
N GLY A 235 2.20 3.32 -3.41
CA GLY A 235 0.89 3.84 -3.81
C GLY A 235 -0.19 2.75 -3.92
N ASN A 236 -1.37 3.15 -4.40
CA ASN A 236 -2.57 2.30 -4.45
C ASN A 236 -2.52 1.11 -5.45
N ALA A 237 -1.47 1.03 -6.26
CA ALA A 237 -1.23 -0.04 -7.23
C ALA A 237 0.19 -0.62 -7.13
N GLY A 238 1.00 -0.16 -6.17
CA GLY A 238 2.40 -0.55 -6.04
C GLY A 238 2.64 -1.61 -4.96
N PHE A 239 3.78 -2.29 -5.07
CA PHE A 239 4.22 -3.34 -4.16
C PHE A 239 5.67 -3.09 -3.72
N TYR A 240 5.97 -3.30 -2.43
CA TYR A 240 7.30 -2.97 -1.90
C TYR A 240 8.41 -3.75 -2.62
N GLU A 241 8.06 -4.91 -3.18
CA GLU A 241 8.98 -5.76 -3.94
C GLU A 241 9.57 -5.04 -5.16
N VAL A 242 8.84 -4.09 -5.77
CA VAL A 242 9.19 -3.51 -7.08
C VAL A 242 9.42 -1.99 -7.01
N GLY A 243 8.81 -1.28 -6.07
CA GLY A 243 8.76 0.19 -6.15
C GLY A 243 9.85 0.94 -5.36
N ILE A 244 9.40 1.89 -4.56
CA ILE A 244 10.13 2.99 -3.93
C ILE A 244 11.26 2.56 -2.99
N ALA A 245 11.31 1.30 -2.56
CA ALA A 245 12.36 0.79 -1.68
C ALA A 245 13.75 0.79 -2.37
N GLY A 246 13.79 0.71 -3.71
CA GLY A 246 15.05 0.65 -4.46
C GLY A 246 15.96 1.87 -4.22
N THR A 247 15.41 3.07 -4.28
CA THR A 247 16.13 4.35 -4.14
C THR A 247 16.82 4.52 -2.77
N PRO A 248 16.13 4.38 -1.62
CA PRO A 248 16.77 4.50 -0.30
C PRO A 248 17.81 3.39 -0.06
N ILE A 249 17.62 2.18 -0.59
CA ILE A 249 18.63 1.12 -0.52
C ILE A 249 19.90 1.54 -1.28
N GLN A 250 19.77 2.07 -2.51
CA GLN A 250 20.92 2.56 -3.29
C GLN A 250 21.67 3.70 -2.58
N LEU A 251 20.94 4.52 -1.82
CA LEU A 251 21.52 5.61 -1.04
C LEU A 251 22.14 5.16 0.29
N GLY A 252 22.05 3.87 0.65
CA GLY A 252 22.67 3.28 1.83
C GLY A 252 21.86 3.41 3.12
N TYR A 253 20.55 3.67 3.03
CA TYR A 253 19.65 3.68 4.19
C TYR A 253 19.12 2.28 4.51
N SER A 254 18.90 1.98 5.80
CA SER A 254 18.12 0.80 6.15
C SER A 254 16.68 0.98 5.68
N VAL A 255 16.03 -0.09 5.26
CA VAL A 255 14.68 -0.02 4.68
C VAL A 255 13.79 -1.09 5.29
N LEU A 256 12.55 -0.70 5.60
CA LEU A 256 11.47 -1.63 5.90
C LEU A 256 10.34 -1.38 4.90
N GLY A 257 10.29 -2.21 3.86
CA GLY A 257 9.22 -2.22 2.87
C GLY A 257 8.02 -3.02 3.38
N TRP A 258 6.81 -2.54 3.11
CA TRP A 258 5.59 -3.25 3.49
C TRP A 258 4.46 -3.03 2.48
N ASN A 259 3.58 -4.03 2.37
CA ASN A 259 2.42 -4.00 1.47
C ASN A 259 1.16 -3.58 2.22
N HIS A 260 0.26 -2.82 1.57
CA HIS A 260 -1.05 -2.50 2.15
C HIS A 260 -1.85 -3.77 2.47
N PRO A 261 -2.80 -3.74 3.42
CA PRO A 261 -3.75 -4.83 3.59
C PRO A 261 -4.42 -5.24 2.27
N GLY A 262 -4.38 -6.53 1.95
CA GLY A 262 -4.90 -7.11 0.71
C GLY A 262 -3.98 -7.05 -0.51
N PHE A 263 -2.75 -6.51 -0.39
CA PHE A 263 -1.78 -6.44 -1.48
C PHE A 263 -0.80 -7.61 -1.41
N ALA A 264 -0.59 -8.29 -2.53
CA ALA A 264 0.30 -9.43 -2.64
C ALA A 264 0.05 -10.46 -1.53
N GLU A 265 1.02 -10.63 -0.64
CA GLU A 265 0.97 -11.54 0.50
C GLU A 265 0.32 -10.94 1.75
N SER A 266 -0.03 -9.65 1.80
CA SER A 266 -0.71 -9.08 2.97
C SER A 266 -2.19 -9.45 2.97
N THR A 267 -2.70 -9.83 4.14
CA THR A 267 -4.13 -10.16 4.32
C THR A 267 -4.97 -8.90 4.57
N GLY A 268 -6.29 -9.06 4.63
CA GLY A 268 -7.21 -7.96 4.92
C GLY A 268 -7.66 -7.18 3.68
N VAL A 269 -8.14 -5.95 3.89
CA VAL A 269 -8.63 -5.05 2.84
C VAL A 269 -8.13 -3.62 3.07
N PRO A 270 -7.85 -2.84 2.01
CA PRO A 270 -7.23 -1.53 2.13
C PRO A 270 -8.26 -0.44 2.46
N LEU A 271 -8.96 -0.58 3.59
CA LEU A 271 -9.78 0.50 4.14
C LEU A 271 -8.87 1.47 4.91
N PRO A 272 -9.20 2.78 4.97
CA PRO A 272 -8.36 3.76 5.62
C PRO A 272 -7.93 3.39 7.05
N LYS A 273 -8.84 2.82 7.85
CA LYS A 273 -8.58 2.33 9.21
C LYS A 273 -7.61 1.14 9.22
N ASN A 274 -7.77 0.16 8.33
CA ASN A 274 -6.88 -0.99 8.21
C ASN A 274 -5.47 -0.58 7.78
N VAL A 275 -5.36 0.32 6.79
CA VAL A 275 -4.04 0.83 6.37
C VAL A 275 -3.37 1.63 7.48
N LEU A 276 -4.14 2.36 8.30
CA LEU A 276 -3.60 3.05 9.46
C LEU A 276 -3.11 2.08 10.55
N ALA A 277 -3.88 1.02 10.83
CA ALA A 277 -3.49 -0.03 11.76
C ALA A 277 -2.25 -0.81 11.28
N ALA A 278 -2.12 -1.03 9.97
CA ALA A 278 -0.93 -1.62 9.35
C ALA A 278 0.31 -0.73 9.53
N ALA A 279 0.19 0.57 9.25
CA ALA A 279 1.28 1.51 9.43
C ALA A 279 1.73 1.61 10.90
N ASP A 280 0.79 1.61 11.86
CA ASP A 280 1.10 1.57 13.28
C ASP A 280 1.82 0.27 13.69
N ALA A 281 1.36 -0.88 13.19
CA ALA A 281 2.00 -2.17 13.47
C ALA A 281 3.44 -2.25 12.93
N VAL A 282 3.68 -1.72 11.72
CA VAL A 282 5.01 -1.61 11.11
C VAL A 282 5.91 -0.68 11.94
N MET A 283 5.35 0.44 12.44
CA MET A 283 6.08 1.36 13.32
C MET A 283 6.46 0.68 14.65
N GLN A 284 5.53 -0.04 15.29
CA GLN A 284 5.81 -0.78 16.51
C GLN A 284 6.89 -1.85 16.30
N TYR A 285 6.88 -2.54 15.15
CA TYR A 285 7.92 -3.50 14.79
C TYR A 285 9.29 -2.84 14.60
N ALA A 286 9.33 -1.67 13.96
CA ALA A 286 10.55 -0.90 13.78
C ALA A 286 11.16 -0.42 15.11
N LEU A 287 10.32 0.01 16.06
CA LEU A 287 10.74 0.52 17.36
C LEU A 287 11.14 -0.60 18.33
N GLY A 288 10.39 -1.70 18.35
CA GLY A 288 10.63 -2.82 19.26
C GLY A 288 11.69 -3.77 18.71
N PRO A 289 11.30 -4.83 17.98
CA PRO A 289 12.25 -5.84 17.49
C PRO A 289 13.43 -5.32 16.67
N LEU A 290 13.25 -4.32 15.80
CA LEU A 290 14.36 -3.82 14.97
C LEU A 290 15.27 -2.81 15.72
N GLY A 291 14.79 -2.25 16.82
CA GLY A 291 15.56 -1.36 17.71
C GLY A 291 15.91 0.00 17.11
N PHE A 292 15.10 0.52 16.18
CA PHE A 292 15.25 1.91 15.72
C PHE A 292 14.54 2.86 16.68
N SER A 293 15.03 4.10 16.74
CA SER A 293 14.36 5.17 17.48
C SER A 293 13.61 6.11 16.52
N VAL A 294 12.58 6.80 17.02
CA VAL A 294 11.68 7.64 16.20
C VAL A 294 12.45 8.71 15.42
N GLU A 295 13.49 9.29 16.02
CA GLU A 295 14.38 10.29 15.42
C GLU A 295 15.25 9.73 14.29
N ASN A 296 15.34 8.41 14.16
CA ASN A 296 16.05 7.73 13.09
C ASN A 296 15.11 7.11 12.05
N ILE A 297 13.81 7.34 12.16
CA ILE A 297 12.83 6.85 11.19
C ILE A 297 12.42 7.99 10.26
N VAL A 298 12.34 7.70 8.97
CA VAL A 298 11.73 8.55 7.95
C VAL A 298 10.63 7.75 7.28
N LEU A 299 9.46 8.37 7.12
CA LEU A 299 8.34 7.72 6.45
C LEU A 299 8.24 8.21 5.02
N PHE A 300 8.24 7.26 4.11
CA PHE A 300 7.78 7.48 2.76
C PHE A 300 6.31 7.08 2.75
N VAL A 301 5.41 8.07 2.78
CA VAL A 301 3.93 8.01 2.63
C VAL A 301 3.00 8.00 3.89
N LYS A 302 3.42 7.84 5.17
CA LYS A 302 2.51 7.98 6.37
C LYS A 302 3.18 8.57 7.64
N PHE A 303 2.49 8.71 8.80
CA PHE A 303 2.86 9.61 9.93
C PHE A 303 3.52 8.92 11.15
N TRP A 304 4.19 9.72 12.01
CA TRP A 304 5.00 9.39 13.22
C TRP A 304 6.49 9.04 12.99
N ALA A 305 7.25 9.96 12.41
CA ALA A 305 8.69 9.80 12.17
C ALA A 305 9.44 11.14 12.28
N ARG A 306 10.78 11.12 12.19
CA ARG A 306 11.59 12.35 12.14
C ARG A 306 11.21 13.25 10.96
N ALA A 307 11.02 12.63 9.80
CA ALA A 307 10.70 13.34 8.56
C ALA A 307 9.71 12.55 7.70
N LEU A 308 8.99 13.27 6.85
CA LEU A 308 8.14 12.74 5.78
C LEU A 308 8.69 13.12 4.42
N VAL A 309 8.78 12.13 3.54
CA VAL A 309 9.00 12.33 2.11
C VAL A 309 7.76 11.79 1.40
N LEU A 310 7.01 12.69 0.76
CA LEU A 310 5.74 12.41 0.11
C LEU A 310 5.92 12.55 -1.40
N ASP A 311 6.12 11.42 -2.07
CA ASP A 311 6.23 11.33 -3.53
C ASP A 311 4.86 11.06 -4.16
N ALA A 312 4.53 11.80 -5.21
CA ALA A 312 3.26 11.66 -5.95
C ALA A 312 2.01 11.61 -5.05
N THR A 313 1.99 12.44 -3.99
CA THR A 313 0.90 12.48 -3.00
C THR A 313 -0.06 13.63 -3.27
N PHE A 314 -1.28 13.53 -2.74
CA PHE A 314 -2.38 14.50 -2.88
C PHE A 314 -2.89 14.98 -1.50
N ASP A 315 -3.68 16.05 -1.49
CA ASP A 315 -4.33 16.58 -0.28
C ASP A 315 -5.59 15.82 0.11
N ASP A 316 -6.51 15.61 -0.82
CA ASP A 316 -7.80 14.93 -0.59
C ASP A 316 -8.20 14.10 -1.82
N VAL A 317 -8.61 12.85 -1.58
CA VAL A 317 -9.06 11.94 -2.63
C VAL A 317 -10.38 12.38 -3.27
N LEU A 318 -11.23 13.15 -2.55
CA LEU A 318 -12.58 13.47 -3.04
C LEU A 318 -12.55 14.17 -4.41
N PRO A 319 -11.81 15.27 -4.62
CA PRO A 319 -11.82 15.91 -5.95
C PRO A 319 -11.14 15.07 -7.05
N LEU A 320 -10.31 14.08 -6.71
CA LEU A 320 -9.77 13.14 -7.70
C LEU A 320 -10.85 12.16 -8.19
N ALA A 321 -11.71 11.72 -7.28
CA ALA A 321 -12.79 10.82 -7.60
C ALA A 321 -13.94 11.51 -8.34
N THR A 322 -14.34 12.71 -7.91
CA THR A 322 -15.39 13.47 -8.61
C THR A 322 -14.97 13.85 -10.02
N ALA A 323 -13.69 14.12 -10.27
CA ALA A 323 -13.16 14.40 -11.60
C ALA A 323 -13.26 13.21 -12.59
N ARG A 324 -13.38 11.97 -12.07
CA ARG A 324 -13.40 10.73 -12.88
C ARG A 324 -14.77 10.08 -12.95
N MET A 325 -15.75 10.61 -12.21
CA MET A 325 -17.09 10.04 -12.12
C MET A 325 -18.10 10.88 -12.91
N PRO A 326 -19.14 10.25 -13.48
CA PRO A 326 -20.22 11.00 -14.12
C PRO A 326 -20.92 11.95 -13.15
N ALA A 327 -21.35 13.12 -13.65
CA ALA A 327 -22.00 14.16 -12.84
C ALA A 327 -23.22 13.65 -12.06
N PHE A 328 -24.02 12.73 -12.64
CA PHE A 328 -25.19 12.17 -11.96
C PHE A 328 -24.86 11.35 -10.70
N ALA A 329 -23.62 10.87 -10.58
CA ALA A 329 -23.17 10.03 -9.46
C ALA A 329 -22.46 10.85 -8.37
N GLU A 330 -22.29 12.16 -8.55
CA GLU A 330 -21.43 13.00 -7.71
C GLU A 330 -21.77 12.92 -6.21
N ASP A 331 -23.05 13.03 -5.85
CA ASP A 331 -23.48 12.97 -4.44
C ASP A 331 -23.27 11.59 -3.80
N ILE A 332 -23.47 10.52 -4.57
CA ILE A 332 -23.20 9.15 -4.11
C ILE A 332 -21.69 8.98 -3.89
N VAL A 333 -20.85 9.52 -4.79
CA VAL A 333 -19.39 9.48 -4.68
C VAL A 333 -18.90 10.27 -3.48
N LYS A 334 -19.42 11.49 -3.26
CA LYS A 334 -19.13 12.29 -2.06
C LYS A 334 -19.49 11.52 -0.79
N CYS A 335 -20.70 10.97 -0.73
CA CYS A 335 -21.15 10.15 0.39
C CYS A 335 -20.24 8.92 0.62
N ALA A 336 -19.91 8.18 -0.44
CA ALA A 336 -19.06 7.00 -0.39
C ALA A 336 -17.66 7.31 0.14
N ILE A 337 -17.05 8.39 -0.35
CA ILE A 337 -15.71 8.80 0.07
C ILE A 337 -15.73 9.27 1.51
N ARG A 338 -16.58 10.25 1.85
CA ARG A 338 -16.60 10.82 3.20
C ARG A 338 -16.98 9.79 4.27
N ASN A 339 -17.88 8.85 3.99
CA ASN A 339 -18.32 7.89 5.00
C ASN A 339 -17.48 6.60 5.07
N HIS A 340 -16.78 6.19 4.01
CA HIS A 340 -16.11 4.88 3.98
C HIS A 340 -14.65 4.90 3.50
N LEU A 341 -14.29 5.83 2.62
CA LEU A 341 -12.97 5.88 1.97
C LEU A 341 -12.28 7.24 2.17
N ASN A 342 -12.50 7.87 3.32
CA ASN A 342 -12.05 9.23 3.56
C ASN A 342 -10.53 9.26 3.71
N LEU A 343 -9.87 9.88 2.74
CA LEU A 343 -8.41 10.05 2.66
C LEU A 343 -8.11 11.54 2.46
N GLN A 344 -8.10 12.28 3.58
CA GLN A 344 -7.68 13.67 3.65
C GLN A 344 -6.27 13.72 4.23
N ILE A 345 -5.27 13.59 3.37
CA ILE A 345 -3.86 13.55 3.75
C ILE A 345 -3.42 14.85 4.39
N ASP A 346 -3.95 15.98 3.91
CA ASP A 346 -3.63 17.30 4.44
C ASP A 346 -3.94 17.41 5.95
N LYS A 347 -5.10 16.90 6.39
CA LYS A 347 -5.47 16.83 7.82
C LYS A 347 -4.51 16.00 8.66
N HIS A 348 -3.98 14.92 8.09
CA HIS A 348 -2.96 14.14 8.76
C HIS A 348 -1.61 14.88 8.81
N VAL A 349 -1.23 15.59 7.74
CA VAL A 349 -0.01 16.42 7.70
C VAL A 349 -0.08 17.60 8.68
N HIS A 350 -1.26 18.17 8.92
CA HIS A 350 -1.46 19.24 9.92
C HIS A 350 -1.08 18.78 11.33
N ARG A 351 -1.37 17.52 11.69
CA ARG A 351 -0.99 16.98 13.02
C ARG A 351 0.48 16.60 13.12
N TYR A 352 1.19 16.57 11.99
CA TYR A 352 2.59 16.22 11.96
C TYR A 352 3.47 17.44 12.15
N ASN A 353 4.37 17.39 13.14
CA ASN A 353 5.24 18.50 13.48
C ASN A 353 6.64 18.40 12.86
N GLY A 354 7.05 17.24 12.37
CA GLY A 354 8.38 17.05 11.79
C GLY A 354 8.56 17.68 10.42
N ALA A 355 9.73 17.43 9.84
CA ALA A 355 10.12 17.95 8.54
C ALA A 355 9.35 17.24 7.41
N VAL A 356 8.92 17.99 6.39
CA VAL A 356 8.10 17.45 5.29
C VAL A 356 8.70 17.88 3.96
N ARG A 357 8.79 16.94 3.03
CA ARG A 357 9.16 17.18 1.63
C ARG A 357 8.08 16.57 0.74
N LEU A 358 7.55 17.36 -0.18
CA LEU A 358 6.67 16.93 -1.25
C LEU A 358 7.49 16.83 -2.54
N ILE A 359 7.31 15.74 -3.27
CA ILE A 359 7.87 15.54 -4.61
C ILE A 359 6.68 15.49 -5.58
N ARG A 360 6.52 16.53 -6.39
CA ARG A 360 5.51 16.59 -7.44
C ARG A 360 6.07 15.99 -8.72
N ARG A 361 5.48 14.88 -9.14
CA ARG A 361 5.72 14.30 -10.46
C ARG A 361 4.99 15.12 -11.53
N LEU A 362 5.73 15.55 -12.55
CA LEU A 362 5.21 16.46 -13.57
C LEU A 362 4.33 15.76 -14.60
N ASN A 363 4.61 14.49 -14.91
CA ASN A 363 3.91 13.71 -15.94
C ASN A 363 2.95 12.71 -15.29
N GLU A 364 2.20 13.18 -14.30
CA GLU A 364 1.36 12.38 -13.43
C GLU A 364 -0.11 12.45 -13.83
N GLU A 365 -0.73 11.31 -14.08
CA GLU A 365 -2.11 11.16 -14.54
C GLU A 365 -3.09 10.75 -13.43
N ILE A 366 -2.61 10.22 -12.31
CA ILE A 366 -3.44 9.68 -11.24
C ILE A 366 -3.89 10.77 -10.27
N ILE A 367 -2.99 11.70 -9.92
CA ILE A 367 -3.28 12.77 -8.94
C ILE A 367 -3.59 14.13 -9.57
N ILE A 368 -4.04 14.15 -10.82
CA ILE A 368 -4.60 15.33 -11.51
C ILE A 368 -6.13 15.27 -11.59
N THR A 369 -6.77 16.43 -11.77
CA THR A 369 -8.22 16.55 -11.98
C THR A 369 -8.62 17.01 -13.39
N LYS A 370 -7.67 17.52 -14.20
CA LYS A 370 -7.91 17.92 -15.59
C LYS A 370 -7.07 17.06 -16.54
N GLU A 371 -7.55 15.88 -16.92
CA GLU A 371 -6.79 14.95 -17.77
C GLU A 371 -6.68 15.41 -19.23
N LEU A 372 -7.75 15.99 -19.78
CA LEU A 372 -7.86 16.42 -21.17
C LEU A 372 -7.36 17.84 -21.44
N GLY A 373 -6.72 18.48 -20.45
CA GLY A 373 -6.18 19.83 -20.60
C GLY A 373 -4.79 19.86 -21.26
N THR A 374 -4.31 21.07 -21.54
CA THR A 374 -2.89 21.29 -21.89
C THR A 374 -1.96 20.85 -20.76
N ASP A 375 -0.67 20.66 -21.03
CA ASP A 375 0.31 20.26 -20.01
C ASP A 375 0.34 21.21 -18.80
N ASP A 376 0.15 22.50 -19.04
CA ASP A 376 0.09 23.51 -17.98
C ASP A 376 -1.19 23.39 -17.14
N GLU A 377 -2.34 23.11 -17.78
CA GLU A 377 -3.60 22.86 -17.07
C GLU A 377 -3.57 21.56 -16.27
N ARG A 378 -2.99 20.49 -16.84
CA ARG A 378 -2.77 19.21 -16.17
C ARG A 378 -1.91 19.42 -14.93
N ARG A 379 -0.77 20.09 -15.07
CA ARG A 379 0.15 20.42 -13.98
C ARG A 379 -0.49 21.30 -12.91
N ALA A 380 -1.26 22.31 -13.31
CA ALA A 380 -2.00 23.17 -12.39
C ALA A 380 -3.04 22.39 -11.58
N SER A 381 -3.65 21.37 -12.19
CA SER A 381 -4.63 20.50 -11.55
C SER A 381 -4.04 19.39 -10.67
N ASN A 382 -2.71 19.25 -10.61
CA ASN A 382 -2.03 18.27 -9.77
C ASN A 382 -2.29 18.55 -8.29
N ARG A 383 -2.77 17.55 -7.55
CA ARG A 383 -3.24 17.71 -6.17
C ARG A 383 -2.11 17.89 -5.15
N ALA A 384 -0.86 17.60 -5.49
CA ALA A 384 0.29 18.02 -4.69
C ALA A 384 0.32 19.55 -4.48
N ASN A 385 -0.17 20.33 -5.45
CA ASN A 385 -0.25 21.79 -5.37
C ASN A 385 -1.14 22.24 -4.19
N ASN A 386 -2.30 21.59 -4.02
CA ASN A 386 -3.23 21.89 -2.95
C ASN A 386 -2.69 21.43 -1.59
N LEU A 387 -1.95 20.32 -1.57
CA LEU A 387 -1.26 19.86 -0.36
C LEU A 387 -0.20 20.86 0.09
N LEU A 388 0.60 21.42 -0.82
CA LEU A 388 1.56 22.49 -0.51
C LEU A 388 0.86 23.70 0.10
N LYS A 389 -0.21 24.19 -0.55
CA LYS A 389 -1.01 25.32 -0.05
C LYS A 389 -1.57 25.03 1.35
N SER A 390 -2.06 23.82 1.58
CA SER A 390 -2.59 23.39 2.89
C SER A 390 -1.51 23.37 3.97
N ILE A 391 -0.30 22.90 3.67
CA ILE A 391 0.85 22.89 4.60
C ILE A 391 1.26 24.32 4.96
N ILE A 392 1.44 25.19 3.96
CA ILE A 392 1.86 26.58 4.21
C ILE A 392 0.78 27.32 5.00
N ARG A 393 -0.50 27.16 4.66
CA ARG A 393 -1.61 27.77 5.40
C ARG A 393 -1.64 27.33 6.86
N HIS A 394 -1.40 26.06 7.12
CA HIS A 394 -1.44 25.54 8.49
C HIS A 394 -0.21 25.93 9.32
N ARG A 395 0.99 25.82 8.73
CA ARG A 395 2.26 26.03 9.46
C ARG A 395 2.74 27.49 9.46
N HIS A 396 2.29 28.31 8.52
CA HIS A 396 2.76 29.68 8.27
C HIS A 396 1.60 30.64 7.99
N ALA A 397 0.50 30.52 8.75
CA ALA A 397 -0.75 31.26 8.56
C ALA A 397 -0.57 32.78 8.41
N GLU A 398 0.24 33.39 9.29
CA GLU A 398 0.53 34.83 9.27
C GLU A 398 1.24 35.28 7.99
N LEU A 399 2.14 34.45 7.45
CA LEU A 399 2.88 34.80 6.25
C LEU A 399 1.98 34.74 5.02
N ILE A 400 1.22 33.66 4.87
CA ILE A 400 0.43 33.37 3.65
C ILE A 400 -0.74 34.33 3.46
N HIS A 401 -1.26 34.96 4.53
CA HIS A 401 -2.49 35.76 4.47
C HIS A 401 -2.44 36.83 3.36
N GLY A 402 -3.29 36.65 2.34
CA GLY A 402 -3.41 37.54 1.18
C GLY A 402 -2.38 37.29 0.06
N LEU A 403 -1.55 36.25 0.20
CA LEU A 403 -0.47 35.88 -0.72
C LEU A 403 -0.69 34.51 -1.38
N GLU A 404 -1.82 33.84 -1.16
CA GLU A 404 -2.16 32.56 -1.78
C GLU A 404 -1.95 32.54 -3.31
N PRO A 405 -2.37 33.57 -4.08
CA PRO A 405 -2.14 33.59 -5.53
C PRO A 405 -0.67 33.56 -5.93
N GLN A 406 0.24 34.04 -5.07
CA GLN A 406 1.68 34.00 -5.34
C GLN A 406 2.21 32.56 -5.36
N ILE A 407 1.62 31.65 -4.57
CA ILE A 407 1.97 30.23 -4.61
C ILE A 407 1.59 29.64 -5.97
N ASP A 408 0.42 29.98 -6.51
CA ASP A 408 -0.02 29.50 -7.82
C ASP A 408 0.89 30.03 -8.94
N VAL A 409 1.32 31.29 -8.86
CA VAL A 409 2.34 31.88 -9.77
C VAL A 409 3.64 31.08 -9.71
N TRP A 410 4.15 30.78 -8.51
CA TRP A 410 5.36 29.98 -8.33
C TRP A 410 5.21 28.53 -8.83
N LEU A 411 4.06 27.91 -8.60
CA LEU A 411 3.76 26.54 -9.02
C LEU A 411 3.66 26.38 -10.54
N ALA A 412 3.21 27.42 -11.24
CA ALA A 412 3.13 27.49 -12.69
C ALA A 412 4.50 27.64 -13.37
N MET A 413 5.48 28.23 -12.67
CA MET A 413 6.84 28.37 -13.18
C MET A 413 7.57 27.03 -13.27
N LYS A 414 8.45 26.91 -14.26
CA LYS A 414 9.41 25.79 -14.38
C LYS A 414 10.56 25.99 -13.39
N SER A 415 11.23 24.90 -12.99
CA SER A 415 12.30 24.94 -11.98
C SER A 415 13.40 25.96 -12.29
N HIS A 416 13.84 26.09 -13.56
CA HIS A 416 14.86 27.07 -13.95
C HIS A 416 14.40 28.53 -13.82
N GLN A 417 13.09 28.80 -13.94
CA GLN A 417 12.51 30.13 -13.77
C GLN A 417 12.42 30.53 -12.29
N ARG A 418 12.31 29.55 -11.38
CA ARG A 418 12.24 29.79 -9.93
C ARG A 418 13.60 30.21 -9.35
N VAL A 419 14.70 29.71 -9.90
CA VAL A 419 16.07 30.04 -9.42
C VAL A 419 16.37 31.54 -9.52
N THR A 420 15.86 32.21 -10.55
CA THR A 420 16.08 33.65 -10.77
C THR A 420 14.99 34.52 -10.14
N LEU A 421 13.99 33.91 -9.50
CA LEU A 421 12.85 34.62 -8.95
C LEU A 421 13.25 35.40 -7.69
N LYS A 422 13.28 36.72 -7.82
CA LYS A 422 13.44 37.65 -6.70
C LYS A 422 12.25 38.60 -6.67
N SER A 423 11.54 38.63 -5.56
CA SER A 423 10.51 39.62 -5.29
C SER A 423 11.10 40.79 -4.52
N SER A 424 10.70 42.02 -4.87
CA SER A 424 10.98 43.21 -4.07
C SER A 424 10.20 43.19 -2.74
N ASP A 425 9.08 42.48 -2.69
CA ASP A 425 8.33 42.25 -1.46
C ASP A 425 8.97 41.12 -0.65
N SER A 426 9.50 41.50 0.52
CA SER A 426 10.14 40.58 1.47
C SER A 426 9.23 39.44 1.94
N ARG A 427 7.91 39.64 2.04
CA ARG A 427 6.95 38.60 2.43
C ARG A 427 6.79 37.57 1.33
N VAL A 428 6.66 38.02 0.08
CA VAL A 428 6.57 37.16 -1.10
C VAL A 428 7.87 36.36 -1.28
N GLN A 429 9.03 37.00 -1.08
CA GLN A 429 10.31 36.30 -1.14
C GLN A 429 10.40 35.18 -0.09
N ARG A 430 9.99 35.44 1.16
CA ARG A 430 9.94 34.41 2.21
C ARG A 430 8.98 33.28 1.86
N LEU A 431 7.83 33.60 1.26
CA LEU A 431 6.87 32.60 0.81
C LEU A 431 7.46 31.67 -0.26
N TYR A 432 8.19 32.20 -1.24
CA TYR A 432 8.87 31.38 -2.26
C TYR A 432 9.96 30.49 -1.66
N VAL A 433 10.71 30.96 -0.65
CA VAL A 433 11.68 30.13 0.08
C VAL A 433 10.97 28.97 0.78
N LEU A 434 9.77 29.18 1.34
CA LEU A 434 8.97 28.08 1.91
C LEU A 434 8.51 27.09 0.85
N CYS A 435 8.07 27.57 -0.33
CA CYS A 435 7.70 26.68 -1.43
C CYS A 435 8.88 25.77 -1.82
N GLU A 436 10.08 26.32 -2.02
CA GLU A 436 11.30 25.55 -2.32
C GLU A 436 11.71 24.61 -1.16
N TYR A 437 11.45 25.01 0.09
CA TYR A 437 11.74 24.17 1.24
C TYR A 437 10.81 22.95 1.33
N TYR A 438 9.52 23.11 1.04
CA TYR A 438 8.55 22.02 1.14
C TYR A 438 8.43 21.19 -0.14
N PHE A 439 8.79 21.73 -1.30
CA PHE A 439 8.32 21.21 -2.58
C PHE A 439 9.45 21.06 -3.61
N VAL A 440 9.46 19.96 -4.36
CA VAL A 440 10.38 19.75 -5.48
C VAL A 440 9.62 19.13 -6.66
N ASP A 441 9.95 19.57 -7.87
CA ASP A 441 9.42 19.00 -9.10
C ASP A 441 10.34 17.90 -9.61
N PHE A 442 9.75 16.75 -9.96
CA PHE A 442 10.44 15.63 -10.59
C PHE A 442 9.79 15.32 -11.94
N ASP A 443 10.58 15.41 -13.01
CA ASP A 443 10.10 15.17 -14.38
C ASP A 443 9.98 13.67 -14.64
N ALA A 444 8.88 13.10 -14.18
CA ALA A 444 8.61 11.67 -14.24
C ALA A 444 7.11 11.36 -14.26
N THR A 445 6.78 10.16 -14.75
CA THR A 445 5.45 9.54 -14.66
C THR A 445 5.26 8.82 -13.32
N HIS A 446 4.07 8.32 -13.03
CA HIS A 446 3.77 7.57 -11.80
C HIS A 446 4.50 6.21 -11.69
N THR A 447 4.96 5.63 -12.81
CA THR A 447 5.62 4.31 -12.84
C THR A 447 7.15 4.36 -12.78
N GLN A 448 7.75 5.54 -12.99
CA GLN A 448 9.20 5.67 -12.98
C GLN A 448 9.76 5.65 -11.54
N PRO A 449 10.85 4.93 -11.27
CA PRO A 449 11.50 4.98 -9.96
C PRO A 449 11.98 6.40 -9.62
N LEU A 450 11.92 6.76 -8.34
CA LEU A 450 12.43 8.05 -7.88
C LEU A 450 13.95 8.08 -8.05
N ASN A 451 14.46 9.07 -8.80
CA ASN A 451 15.90 9.26 -8.93
C ASN A 451 16.52 9.58 -7.54
N PRO A 452 17.61 8.89 -7.14
CA PRO A 452 18.30 9.14 -5.87
C PRO A 452 18.61 10.60 -5.55
N GLU A 453 18.86 11.45 -6.55
CA GLU A 453 19.13 12.88 -6.37
C GLU A 453 17.94 13.67 -5.78
N TYR A 454 16.72 13.16 -5.93
CA TYR A 454 15.50 13.78 -5.42
C TYR A 454 15.08 13.24 -4.05
N PHE A 455 15.68 12.13 -3.59
CA PHE A 455 15.42 11.56 -2.26
C PHE A 455 16.28 12.28 -1.21
N ASN A 456 15.89 13.51 -0.88
CA ASN A 456 16.55 14.30 0.15
C ASN A 456 15.68 14.37 1.40
N ILE A 457 16.16 13.78 2.51
CA ILE A 457 15.48 13.84 3.79
C ILE A 457 15.47 15.30 4.27
N PRO A 458 14.31 15.93 4.48
CA PRO A 458 14.24 17.33 4.88
C PRO A 458 14.74 17.50 6.33
N SER A 459 15.48 18.57 6.58
CA SER A 459 15.84 19.02 7.93
C SER A 459 14.71 19.86 8.52
N PRO A 460 14.45 19.82 9.85
CA PRO A 460 13.50 20.73 10.49
C PRO A 460 13.85 22.19 10.19
N MET A 461 12.85 23.06 9.98
CA MET A 461 13.10 24.50 9.91
C MET A 461 13.60 24.99 11.27
N LEU A 462 14.78 25.60 11.31
CA LEU A 462 15.31 26.26 12.49
C LEU A 462 14.50 27.54 12.75
N GLY A 463 13.95 27.68 13.97
CA GLY A 463 13.24 28.89 14.42
C GLY A 463 11.71 28.88 14.25
N ARG A 464 11.04 27.95 14.95
CA ARG A 464 9.60 28.14 15.26
C ARG A 464 9.41 29.28 16.24
#